data_AF-A0A6N7P6Z2-F1
#
_entry.id   AF-A0A6N7P6Z2-F1
#
_cell.length_a   1.000
_cell.length_b   1.000
_cell.length_c   1.000
_cell.angle_alpha   90.00
_cell.angle_beta   90.00
_cell.angle_gamma   90.00
#
_symmetry.space_group_name_H-M   'P 1'
#
loop_
_entity.id
_entity.type
_entity.pdbx_description
1 polymer ?
#
loop_
_entity_poly.entity_id
_entity_poly.type
_entity_poly.pdbx_seq_one_letter_code
_entity_poly.pdbx_strand_id
1 'polypeptide(L)'
;MEYNTARNHLIMREYGRNIQRMIEYILTIPDRDVRQQQVSAVIELMGTLQPHLRNVEDFRHKLWDHLFLVSDFKLDVDSPYPIPTRETLHRKPDRLPYPKKYPRNRHFGKNLELVMDKALKETDPELKEGFTQVIGNYMKLAYSNWHKESVHDDAIKTELNNISGGALQYHPGGAQSGSGSNLAGGGANYNTQAGEYRASGPSNSGKRKQFQQNKFKRNDGGGSSGGGGGKSNKHNNKYNKNRNK
;
A
#
# COMPACT_ATOMS: atom_id res chain seq x y z
N MET A 1 -37.59 -17.85 -18.74
CA MET A 1 -36.30 -17.19 -18.44
C MET A 1 -35.63 -17.96 -17.31
N GLU A 2 -34.36 -18.29 -17.44
CA GLU A 2 -33.63 -19.04 -16.44
C GLU A 2 -32.88 -18.08 -15.49
N TYR A 3 -33.14 -18.19 -14.19
CA TYR A 3 -32.64 -17.27 -13.17
C TYR A 3 -31.19 -17.59 -12.76
N ASN A 4 -30.40 -16.56 -12.48
CA ASN A 4 -28.99 -16.72 -12.11
C ASN A 4 -28.75 -17.45 -10.77
N THR A 5 -29.75 -17.49 -9.89
CA THR A 5 -29.69 -18.21 -8.60
C THR A 5 -29.85 -19.72 -8.74
N ALA A 6 -30.39 -20.20 -9.86
CA ALA A 6 -30.54 -21.63 -10.15
C ALA A 6 -29.36 -22.22 -10.95
N ARG A 7 -28.40 -21.39 -11.37
CA ARG A 7 -27.26 -21.78 -12.20
C ARG A 7 -26.05 -22.17 -11.36
N ASN A 8 -25.11 -22.88 -11.98
CA ASN A 8 -23.83 -23.23 -11.37
C ASN A 8 -23.09 -21.97 -10.87
N HIS A 9 -22.34 -22.14 -9.78
CA HIS A 9 -21.52 -21.10 -9.18
C HIS A 9 -20.43 -20.66 -10.17
N LEU A 10 -20.27 -19.34 -10.33
CA LEU A 10 -19.24 -18.79 -11.21
C LEU A 10 -17.90 -18.72 -10.47
N ILE A 11 -16.99 -19.65 -10.79
CA ILE A 11 -15.68 -19.80 -10.13
C ILE A 11 -14.80 -18.57 -10.39
N MET A 12 -14.71 -18.14 -11.66
CA MET A 12 -13.96 -16.94 -12.06
C MET A 12 -14.88 -15.96 -12.77
N ARG A 13 -15.00 -14.76 -12.20
CA ARG A 13 -15.92 -13.72 -12.67
C ARG A 13 -15.40 -12.99 -13.89
N GLU A 14 -14.08 -13.04 -14.09
CA GLU A 14 -13.29 -12.35 -15.11
C GLU A 14 -13.61 -12.87 -16.52
N TYR A 15 -13.89 -14.17 -16.65
CA TYR A 15 -14.16 -14.85 -17.91
C TYR A 15 -15.65 -14.97 -18.24
N GLY A 16 -16.51 -14.82 -17.23
CA GLY A 16 -17.96 -14.92 -17.36
C GLY A 16 -18.48 -16.34 -17.59
N ARG A 17 -19.81 -16.46 -17.81
CA ARG A 17 -20.51 -17.76 -17.92
C ARG A 17 -20.20 -18.52 -19.20
N ASN A 18 -19.88 -17.84 -20.29
CA ASN A 18 -19.71 -18.49 -21.59
C ASN A 18 -18.49 -19.42 -21.57
N ILE A 19 -17.36 -18.94 -21.04
CA ILE A 19 -16.17 -19.78 -20.87
C ILE A 19 -16.46 -20.97 -19.94
N GLN A 20 -17.14 -20.73 -18.80
CA GLN A 20 -17.48 -21.83 -17.90
C GLN A 20 -18.31 -22.91 -18.59
N ARG A 21 -19.31 -22.52 -19.39
CA ARG A 21 -20.09 -23.49 -20.19
C ARG A 21 -19.27 -24.22 -21.24
N MET A 22 -18.30 -23.54 -21.88
CA MET A 22 -17.40 -24.18 -22.84
C MET A 22 -16.53 -25.24 -22.15
N ILE A 23 -16.03 -24.96 -20.95
CA ILE A 23 -15.24 -25.92 -20.16
C ILE A 23 -16.10 -27.08 -19.67
N GLU A 24 -17.31 -26.80 -19.19
CA GLU A 24 -18.29 -27.83 -18.82
C GLU A 24 -18.61 -28.73 -20.01
N TYR A 25 -18.73 -28.18 -21.22
CA TYR A 25 -18.92 -28.95 -22.45
C TYR A 25 -17.69 -29.81 -22.79
N ILE A 26 -16.48 -29.26 -22.68
CA ILE A 26 -15.23 -30.01 -22.93
C ILE A 26 -15.12 -31.25 -22.04
N LEU A 27 -15.58 -31.18 -20.80
CA LEU A 27 -15.62 -32.33 -19.88
C LEU A 27 -16.52 -33.48 -20.36
N THR A 28 -17.51 -33.20 -21.23
CA THR A 28 -18.41 -34.22 -21.78
C THR A 28 -17.85 -34.96 -22.99
N ILE A 29 -16.76 -34.46 -23.59
CA ILE A 29 -16.17 -35.04 -24.81
C ILE A 29 -15.33 -36.28 -24.43
N PRO A 30 -15.63 -37.47 -24.98
CA PRO A 30 -14.90 -38.70 -24.64
C PRO A 30 -13.52 -38.77 -25.28
N ASP A 31 -13.37 -38.24 -26.50
CA ASP A 31 -12.12 -38.32 -27.26
C ASP A 31 -11.07 -37.31 -26.76
N ARG A 32 -9.88 -37.81 -26.44
CA ARG A 32 -8.76 -37.06 -25.86
C ARG A 32 -8.19 -36.04 -26.86
N ASP A 33 -8.10 -36.40 -28.14
CA ASP A 33 -7.51 -35.53 -29.16
C ASP A 33 -8.42 -34.33 -29.46
N VAL A 34 -9.72 -34.60 -29.60
CA VAL A 34 -10.73 -33.54 -29.77
C VAL A 34 -10.78 -32.66 -28.52
N ARG A 35 -10.70 -33.23 -27.32
CA ARG A 35 -10.67 -32.46 -26.07
C ARG A 35 -9.47 -31.51 -26.01
N GLN A 36 -8.28 -31.98 -26.39
CA GLN A 36 -7.07 -31.17 -26.42
C GLN A 36 -7.18 -29.99 -27.40
N GLN A 37 -7.74 -30.22 -28.59
CA GLN A 37 -7.97 -29.16 -29.58
C GLN A 37 -8.94 -28.10 -29.07
N GLN A 38 -10.05 -28.52 -28.46
CA GLN A 38 -11.05 -27.61 -27.90
C GLN A 38 -10.49 -26.78 -26.74
N VAL A 39 -9.69 -27.41 -25.87
CA VAL A 39 -9.00 -26.72 -24.77
C VAL A 39 -8.05 -25.65 -25.29
N SER A 40 -7.29 -25.96 -26.34
CA SER A 40 -6.37 -25.01 -26.95
C SER A 40 -7.12 -23.77 -27.47
N ALA A 41 -8.26 -23.96 -28.13
CA ALA A 41 -9.13 -22.87 -28.58
C ALA A 41 -9.71 -22.04 -27.42
N VAL A 42 -10.09 -22.70 -26.31
CA VAL A 42 -10.60 -21.99 -25.11
C VAL A 42 -9.51 -21.16 -24.44
N ILE A 43 -8.27 -21.65 -24.36
CA ILE A 43 -7.14 -20.89 -23.78
C ILE A 43 -6.85 -19.64 -24.61
N GLU A 44 -6.87 -19.75 -25.94
CA GLU A 44 -6.74 -18.60 -26.82
C GLU A 44 -7.84 -17.57 -26.57
N LEU A 45 -9.09 -18.02 -26.45
CA LEU A 45 -10.24 -17.16 -26.16
C LEU A 45 -10.16 -16.51 -24.76
N MET A 46 -9.67 -17.22 -23.75
CA MET A 46 -9.38 -16.61 -22.44
C MET A 46 -8.31 -15.51 -22.55
N GLY A 47 -7.29 -15.72 -23.38
CA GLY A 47 -6.23 -14.75 -23.62
C GLY A 47 -6.70 -13.50 -24.37
N THR A 48 -7.64 -13.63 -25.31
CA THR A 48 -8.23 -12.46 -26.00
C THR A 48 -9.15 -11.64 -25.10
N LEU A 49 -9.88 -12.30 -24.19
CA LEU A 49 -10.79 -11.64 -23.25
C LEU A 49 -10.06 -10.83 -22.18
N GLN A 50 -8.86 -11.27 -21.76
CA GLN A 50 -8.05 -10.56 -20.77
C GLN A 50 -6.72 -10.06 -21.37
N PRO A 51 -6.73 -8.94 -22.13
CA PRO A 51 -5.52 -8.41 -22.75
C PRO A 51 -4.49 -7.93 -21.70
N HIS A 52 -4.95 -7.55 -20.50
CA HIS A 52 -4.07 -7.13 -19.41
C HIS A 52 -3.13 -8.23 -18.91
N LEU A 53 -3.51 -9.51 -19.09
CA LEU A 53 -2.66 -10.62 -18.66
C LEU A 53 -1.38 -10.73 -19.50
N ARG A 54 -1.34 -10.18 -20.73
CA ARG A 54 -0.17 -10.26 -21.62
C ARG A 54 1.10 -9.60 -21.07
N ASN A 55 0.95 -8.61 -20.19
CA ASN A 55 2.07 -7.90 -19.59
C ASN A 55 2.64 -8.65 -18.37
N VAL A 56 1.99 -9.75 -17.96
CA VAL A 56 2.39 -10.57 -16.83
C VAL A 56 3.30 -11.68 -17.33
N GLU A 57 4.42 -11.87 -16.67
CA GLU A 57 5.32 -13.00 -16.94
C GLU A 57 4.56 -14.33 -16.81
N ASP A 58 4.80 -15.23 -17.75
CA ASP A 58 4.12 -16.54 -17.85
C ASP A 58 2.58 -16.49 -17.82
N PHE A 59 1.96 -15.51 -18.49
CA PHE A 59 0.49 -15.43 -18.55
C PHE A 59 -0.19 -16.71 -19.06
N ARG A 60 0.46 -17.45 -19.99
CA ARG A 60 -0.06 -18.72 -20.50
C ARG A 60 -0.19 -19.77 -19.40
N HIS A 61 0.77 -19.85 -18.48
CA HIS A 61 0.70 -20.74 -17.32
C HIS A 61 -0.52 -20.41 -16.46
N LYS A 62 -0.77 -19.12 -16.20
CA LYS A 62 -1.95 -18.69 -15.44
C LYS A 62 -3.27 -19.05 -16.12
N LEU A 63 -3.35 -19.00 -17.45
CA LEU A 63 -4.54 -19.42 -18.20
C LEU A 63 -4.80 -20.93 -18.03
N TRP A 64 -3.75 -21.74 -18.04
CA TRP A 64 -3.86 -23.17 -17.73
C TRP A 64 -4.33 -23.39 -16.29
N ASP A 65 -3.78 -22.67 -15.31
CA ASP A 65 -4.25 -22.74 -13.92
C ASP A 65 -5.73 -22.38 -13.80
N HIS A 66 -6.16 -21.35 -14.54
CA HIS A 66 -7.56 -20.94 -14.56
C HIS A 66 -8.46 -22.03 -15.16
N LEU A 67 -8.05 -22.66 -16.26
CA LEU A 67 -8.78 -23.76 -16.87
C LEU A 67 -8.95 -24.95 -15.90
N PHE A 68 -7.86 -25.35 -15.24
CA PHE A 68 -7.91 -26.45 -14.27
C PHE A 68 -8.75 -26.11 -13.04
N LEU A 69 -8.70 -24.86 -12.58
CA LEU A 69 -9.53 -24.40 -11.47
C LEU A 69 -11.03 -24.41 -11.81
N VAL A 70 -11.42 -23.98 -13.03
CA VAL A 70 -12.84 -23.99 -13.44
C VAL A 70 -13.36 -25.41 -13.66
N SER A 71 -12.51 -26.31 -14.16
CA SER A 71 -12.87 -27.72 -14.36
C SER A 71 -12.80 -28.57 -13.08
N ASP A 72 -12.54 -27.96 -11.92
CA ASP A 72 -12.38 -28.66 -10.63
C ASP A 72 -11.36 -29.81 -10.72
N PHE A 73 -10.29 -29.61 -11.51
CA PHE A 73 -9.20 -30.56 -11.76
C PHE A 73 -9.62 -31.92 -12.35
N LYS A 74 -10.82 -32.01 -12.95
CA LYS A 74 -11.33 -33.25 -13.59
C LYS A 74 -10.89 -33.42 -15.03
N LEU A 75 -10.26 -32.39 -15.59
CA LEU A 75 -9.87 -32.35 -17.00
C LEU A 75 -8.57 -33.14 -17.22
N ASP A 76 -8.65 -34.23 -17.96
CA ASP A 76 -7.48 -34.99 -18.45
C ASP A 76 -7.07 -34.47 -19.83
N VAL A 77 -5.95 -33.73 -19.87
CA VAL A 77 -5.35 -33.07 -21.05
C VAL A 77 -3.84 -32.95 -20.91
N ASP A 78 -3.14 -32.92 -22.04
CA ASP A 78 -1.68 -32.72 -22.08
C ASP A 78 -1.37 -31.22 -21.91
N SER A 79 -0.99 -30.83 -20.70
CA SER A 79 -0.52 -29.48 -20.40
C SER A 79 1.01 -29.41 -20.47
N PRO A 80 1.60 -28.37 -21.08
CA PRO A 80 3.05 -28.15 -21.08
C PRO A 80 3.60 -27.73 -19.70
N TYR A 81 2.71 -27.42 -18.74
CA TYR A 81 3.04 -26.98 -17.38
C TYR A 81 2.60 -28.06 -16.38
N PRO A 82 3.22 -28.12 -15.17
CA PRO A 82 2.79 -29.06 -14.15
C PRO A 82 1.34 -28.82 -13.78
N ILE A 83 0.52 -29.89 -13.76
CA ILE A 83 -0.89 -29.79 -13.42
C ILE A 83 -0.98 -29.31 -11.96
N PRO A 84 -1.58 -28.14 -11.71
CA PRO A 84 -1.71 -27.64 -10.35
C PRO A 84 -2.61 -28.56 -9.54
N THR A 85 -2.28 -28.79 -8.27
CA THR A 85 -3.15 -29.54 -7.36
C THR A 85 -4.08 -28.59 -6.62
N ARG A 86 -5.21 -29.11 -6.15
CA ARG A 86 -6.18 -28.32 -5.36
C ARG A 86 -5.51 -27.66 -4.14
N GLU A 87 -4.54 -28.34 -3.53
CA GLU A 87 -3.82 -27.85 -2.36
C GLU A 87 -2.88 -26.69 -2.68
N THR A 88 -2.21 -26.72 -3.84
CA THR A 88 -1.28 -25.65 -4.23
C THR A 88 -2.00 -24.35 -4.54
N LEU A 89 -3.16 -24.41 -5.21
CA LEU A 89 -3.93 -23.22 -5.58
C LEU A 89 -4.70 -22.59 -4.40
N HIS A 90 -5.13 -23.39 -3.43
CA HIS A 90 -5.84 -22.88 -2.24
C HIS A 90 -4.92 -22.47 -1.08
N ARG A 91 -3.59 -22.61 -1.22
CA ARG A 91 -2.65 -22.20 -0.17
C ARG A 91 -2.75 -20.68 0.05
N LYS A 92 -3.34 -20.31 1.18
CA LYS A 92 -3.35 -18.92 1.64
C LYS A 92 -1.91 -18.48 1.93
N PRO A 93 -1.54 -17.22 1.62
CA PRO A 93 -0.23 -16.71 2.01
C PRO A 93 -0.09 -16.73 3.53
N ASP A 94 1.13 -16.96 4.00
CA ASP A 94 1.42 -16.94 5.43
C ASP A 94 1.14 -15.56 6.03
N ARG A 95 0.59 -15.56 7.24
CA ARG A 95 0.29 -14.32 7.96
C ARG A 95 1.60 -13.70 8.42
N LEU A 96 1.89 -12.49 7.92
CA LEU A 96 2.99 -11.70 8.45
C LEU A 96 2.66 -11.27 9.89
N PRO A 97 3.52 -11.58 10.87
CA PRO A 97 3.31 -11.11 12.23
C PRO A 97 3.48 -9.59 12.28
N TYR A 98 2.54 -8.90 12.94
CA TYR A 98 2.67 -7.47 13.15
C TYR A 98 3.83 -7.17 14.12
N PRO A 99 4.73 -6.24 13.82
CA PRO A 99 5.84 -5.91 14.70
C PRO A 99 5.33 -5.21 15.96
N LYS A 100 5.18 -5.96 17.06
CA LYS A 100 4.85 -5.43 18.38
C LYS A 100 6.13 -4.94 19.06
N LYS A 101 6.48 -3.67 18.91
CA LYS A 101 7.61 -3.03 19.60
C LYS A 101 7.08 -2.16 20.73
N TYR A 102 7.50 -2.43 21.98
CA TYR A 102 7.14 -1.64 23.16
C TYR A 102 8.40 -1.00 23.74
N PRO A 103 8.77 0.24 23.32
CA PRO A 103 9.89 0.94 23.92
C PRO A 103 9.56 1.32 25.37
N ARG A 104 10.54 1.17 26.26
CA ARG A 104 10.57 1.67 27.63
C ARG A 104 10.37 3.19 27.64
N ASN A 105 11.05 3.91 26.73
CA ASN A 105 10.92 5.36 26.59
C ASN A 105 10.10 5.74 25.36
N ARG A 106 8.78 5.89 25.57
CA ARG A 106 7.82 6.14 24.48
C ARG A 106 8.04 7.45 23.72
N HIS A 107 8.54 8.47 24.39
CA HIS A 107 8.77 9.81 23.82
C HIS A 107 9.99 9.86 22.88
N PHE A 108 10.95 8.94 23.04
CA PHE A 108 12.10 8.81 22.14
C PHE A 108 11.93 7.70 21.08
N GLY A 109 10.99 6.78 21.28
CA GLY A 109 10.73 5.67 20.37
C GLY A 109 11.81 4.58 20.41
N LYS A 110 11.63 3.54 19.58
CA LYS A 110 12.48 2.34 19.63
C LYS A 110 13.89 2.54 19.06
N ASN A 111 14.06 3.53 18.17
CA ASN A 111 15.33 3.77 17.50
C ASN A 111 16.41 4.22 18.50
N LEU A 112 16.04 5.07 19.46
CA LEU A 112 16.98 5.50 20.50
C LEU A 112 17.47 4.33 21.34
N GLU A 113 16.57 3.45 21.78
CA GLU A 113 16.94 2.26 22.55
C GLU A 113 17.91 1.37 21.78
N LEU A 114 17.68 1.17 20.48
CA LEU A 114 18.57 0.35 19.66
C LEU A 114 19.97 0.95 19.56
N VAL A 115 20.08 2.27 19.42
CA VAL A 115 21.38 2.96 19.38
C VAL A 115 22.05 2.94 20.75
N MET A 116 21.28 3.11 21.83
CA MET A 116 21.79 3.00 23.20
C MET A 116 22.28 1.60 23.52
N ASP A 117 21.54 0.55 23.15
CA ASP A 117 21.93 -0.85 23.35
C ASP A 117 23.25 -1.18 22.61
N LYS A 118 23.48 -0.55 21.45
CA LYS A 118 24.75 -0.67 20.72
C LYS A 118 25.87 0.09 21.43
N ALA A 119 25.62 1.33 21.83
CA ALA A 119 26.59 2.16 22.55
C ALA A 119 27.05 1.54 23.88
N LEU A 120 26.18 0.79 24.58
CA LEU A 120 26.53 0.09 25.80
C LEU A 120 27.36 -1.19 25.57
N LYS A 121 27.27 -1.79 24.38
CA LYS A 121 28.01 -3.01 24.00
C LYS A 121 29.36 -2.71 23.34
N GLU A 122 29.56 -1.49 22.86
CA GLU A 122 30.81 -1.08 22.23
C GLU A 122 31.95 -1.03 23.25
N THR A 123 33.09 -1.62 22.90
CA THR A 123 34.28 -1.69 23.79
C THR A 123 35.25 -0.54 23.57
N ASP A 124 35.21 0.09 22.41
CA ASP A 124 36.09 1.21 22.06
C ASP A 124 35.59 2.51 22.73
N PRO A 125 36.43 3.16 23.56
CA PRO A 125 36.06 4.40 24.23
C PRO A 125 35.76 5.57 23.27
N GLU A 126 36.45 5.67 22.13
CA GLU A 126 36.26 6.79 21.18
C GLU A 126 34.92 6.65 20.45
N LEU A 127 34.60 5.44 19.97
CA LEU A 127 33.31 5.15 19.34
C LEU A 127 32.16 5.30 20.33
N LYS A 128 32.35 4.88 21.59
CA LYS A 128 31.33 5.05 22.64
C LYS A 128 31.04 6.53 22.92
N GLU A 129 32.05 7.39 22.93
CA GLU A 129 31.85 8.84 23.04
C GLU A 129 31.11 9.39 21.82
N GLY A 130 31.49 8.99 20.61
CA GLY A 130 30.78 9.36 19.38
C GLY A 130 29.30 8.96 19.39
N PHE A 131 28.99 7.74 19.81
CA PHE A 131 27.61 7.29 19.99
C PHE A 131 26.87 8.13 21.02
N THR A 132 27.52 8.49 22.13
CA THR A 132 26.93 9.33 23.18
C THR A 132 26.56 10.71 22.65
N GLN A 133 27.40 11.31 21.81
CA GLN A 133 27.12 12.60 21.16
C GLN A 133 25.95 12.50 20.17
N VAL A 134 25.91 11.46 19.34
CA VAL A 134 24.82 11.21 18.39
C VAL A 134 23.49 10.99 19.12
N ILE A 135 23.51 10.25 20.23
CA ILE A 135 22.33 10.03 21.08
C ILE A 135 21.83 11.34 21.68
N GLY A 136 22.73 12.19 22.22
CA GLY A 136 22.35 13.50 22.76
C GLY A 136 21.75 14.43 21.70
N ASN A 137 22.34 14.45 20.51
CA ASN A 137 21.81 15.21 19.37
C ASN A 137 20.43 14.68 18.93
N TYR A 138 20.23 13.37 18.92
CA TYR A 138 18.94 12.76 18.64
C TYR A 138 17.89 13.11 19.70
N MET A 139 18.25 13.11 20.98
CA MET A 139 17.35 13.53 22.06
C MET A 139 16.94 15.00 21.88
N LYS A 140 17.88 15.89 21.55
CA LYS A 140 17.60 17.31 21.27
C LYS A 140 16.62 17.47 20.10
N LEU A 141 16.84 16.73 19.01
CA LEU A 141 15.95 16.70 17.85
C LEU A 141 14.55 16.18 18.21
N ALA A 142 14.48 15.06 18.94
CA ALA A 142 13.21 14.49 19.39
C ALA A 142 12.44 15.49 20.24
N TYR A 143 13.09 16.14 21.21
CA TYR A 143 12.45 17.14 22.05
C TYR A 143 11.96 18.36 21.26
N SER A 144 12.74 18.86 20.30
CA SER A 144 12.32 19.98 19.44
C SER A 144 11.11 19.65 18.56
N ASN A 145 10.87 18.38 18.23
CA ASN A 145 9.69 17.98 17.48
C ASN A 145 8.42 18.01 18.34
N TRP A 146 8.53 17.78 19.65
CA TRP A 146 7.40 17.70 20.57
C TRP A 146 7.20 18.98 21.40
N HIS A 147 8.24 19.78 21.62
CA HIS A 147 8.24 21.00 22.42
C HIS A 147 8.59 22.21 21.56
N LYS A 148 7.92 23.33 21.79
CA LYS A 148 8.16 24.59 21.05
C LYS A 148 9.37 25.37 21.58
N GLU A 149 9.82 25.05 22.79
CA GLU A 149 10.94 25.69 23.46
C GLU A 149 12.22 24.89 23.25
N SER A 150 13.35 25.58 23.15
CA SER A 150 14.67 24.96 23.08
C SER A 150 14.98 24.27 24.40
N VAL A 151 15.19 22.95 24.37
CA VAL A 151 15.63 22.19 25.54
C VAL A 151 17.11 22.46 25.81
N HIS A 152 17.43 22.76 27.07
CA HIS A 152 18.80 22.97 27.54
C HIS A 152 19.61 21.66 27.55
N ASP A 153 20.89 21.75 27.22
CA ASP A 153 21.77 20.59 27.13
C ASP A 153 21.96 19.87 28.48
N ASP A 154 21.82 20.59 29.61
CA ASP A 154 21.88 20.02 30.96
C ASP A 154 20.71 19.06 31.26
N ALA A 155 19.53 19.35 30.72
CA ALA A 155 18.36 18.47 30.84
C ALA A 155 18.58 17.18 30.06
N ILE A 156 19.15 17.28 28.84
CA ILE A 156 19.50 16.13 28.01
C ILE A 156 20.57 15.27 28.68
N LYS A 157 21.60 15.89 29.27
CA LYS A 157 22.65 15.20 30.02
C LYS A 157 22.07 14.41 31.20
N THR A 158 21.17 15.04 31.96
CA THR A 158 20.52 14.41 33.12
C THR A 158 19.65 13.23 32.68
N GLU A 159 18.84 13.40 31.64
CA GLU A 159 17.97 12.35 31.12
C GLU A 159 18.76 11.19 30.52
N LEU A 160 19.84 11.46 29.76
CA LEU A 160 20.70 10.41 29.23
C LEU A 160 21.37 9.62 30.35
N ASN A 161 21.85 10.28 31.40
CA ASN A 161 22.40 9.62 32.58
C ASN A 161 21.35 8.71 33.26
N ASN A 162 20.11 9.19 33.39
CA ASN A 162 19.01 8.42 33.97
C ASN A 162 18.67 7.17 33.15
N ILE A 163 18.65 7.29 31.81
CA ILE A 163 18.30 6.17 30.92
C ILE A 163 19.46 5.17 30.77
N SER A 164 20.69 5.66 30.69
CA SER A 164 21.89 4.83 30.52
C SER A 164 22.44 4.25 31.83
N GLY A 165 21.88 4.62 32.99
CA GLY A 165 22.40 4.21 34.29
C GLY A 165 23.80 4.77 34.60
N GLY A 166 24.14 5.93 34.02
CA GLY A 166 25.44 6.59 34.19
C GLY A 166 26.58 6.05 33.29
N ALA A 167 26.29 5.12 32.37
CA ALA A 167 27.30 4.52 31.49
C ALA A 167 27.70 5.39 30.29
N LEU A 168 26.89 6.39 29.94
CA LEU A 168 27.10 7.31 28.82
C LEU A 168 27.04 8.76 29.34
N GLN A 169 28.15 9.49 29.23
CA GLN A 169 28.23 10.89 29.69
C GLN A 169 28.21 11.85 28.50
N TYR A 170 27.13 12.64 28.40
CA TYR A 170 27.01 13.65 27.35
C TYR A 170 27.84 14.90 27.68
N HIS A 171 28.73 15.28 26.78
CA HIS A 171 29.49 16.52 26.84
C HIS A 171 28.96 17.52 25.79
N PRO A 172 28.24 18.57 26.20
CA PRO A 172 27.76 19.58 25.26
C PRO A 172 28.96 20.28 24.60
N GLY A 173 28.99 20.27 23.27
CA GLY A 173 30.06 20.89 22.47
C GLY A 173 31.09 19.92 21.86
N GLY A 174 30.98 18.61 22.14
CA GLY A 174 31.78 17.59 21.44
C GLY A 174 31.37 17.47 19.97
N ALA A 175 32.31 17.79 19.09
CA ALA A 175 32.27 17.71 17.62
C ALA A 175 30.87 17.54 16.98
N GLN A 176 30.38 18.62 16.36
CA GLN A 176 29.43 18.51 15.27
C GLN A 176 30.05 17.58 14.21
N SER A 177 29.63 16.31 14.19
CA SER A 177 29.79 15.50 12.98
C SER A 177 29.05 16.25 11.89
N GLY A 178 29.80 16.68 10.87
CA GLY A 178 29.38 17.68 9.90
C GLY A 178 28.01 17.38 9.27
N SER A 179 27.37 18.48 8.86
CA SER A 179 26.09 18.56 8.14
C SER A 179 24.83 18.64 9.02
N GLY A 180 24.53 19.87 9.45
CA GLY A 180 23.23 20.18 10.02
C GLY A 180 22.97 21.66 10.33
N SER A 181 23.77 22.59 9.80
CA SER A 181 23.60 24.03 10.00
C SER A 181 22.49 24.62 9.13
N ASN A 182 21.33 23.97 9.06
CA ASN A 182 20.10 24.46 8.41
C ASN A 182 18.89 23.62 8.87
N LEU A 183 18.48 23.73 10.14
CA LEU A 183 17.17 23.19 10.58
C LEU A 183 16.48 24.07 11.63
N ALA A 184 16.81 25.35 11.65
CA ALA A 184 16.07 26.37 12.40
C ALA A 184 15.64 27.45 11.39
N GLY A 185 14.42 27.32 10.85
CA GLY A 185 13.82 28.33 9.98
C GLY A 185 13.36 27.80 8.63
N GLY A 186 12.22 27.12 8.60
CA GLY A 186 11.54 26.76 7.37
C GLY A 186 10.60 25.58 7.58
N GLY A 187 9.30 25.85 7.63
CA GLY A 187 8.29 24.80 7.70
C GLY A 187 8.46 23.83 6.54
N ALA A 188 8.87 22.59 6.84
CA ALA A 188 9.00 21.54 5.87
C ALA A 188 7.61 21.06 5.44
N ASN A 189 7.14 21.58 4.32
CA ASN A 189 6.09 20.95 3.53
C ASN A 189 6.65 19.62 3.02
N TYR A 190 6.16 18.50 3.55
CA TYR A 190 6.37 17.19 2.97
C TYR A 190 5.57 17.09 1.67
N ASN A 191 6.09 17.65 0.58
CA ASN A 191 5.62 17.32 -0.76
C ASN A 191 6.54 16.25 -1.33
N THR A 192 6.00 15.04 -1.38
CA THR A 192 6.56 13.84 -2.00
C THR A 192 6.94 14.14 -3.46
N GLN A 193 8.20 14.44 -3.71
CA GLN A 193 8.71 14.60 -5.07
C GLN A 193 9.00 13.20 -5.62
N ALA A 194 7.98 12.62 -6.25
CA ALA A 194 8.13 11.49 -7.15
C ALA A 194 9.16 11.84 -8.23
N GLY A 195 10.08 10.92 -8.50
CA GLY A 195 11.14 11.09 -9.48
C GLY A 195 10.58 11.24 -10.89
N GLU A 196 10.76 12.42 -11.48
CA GLU A 196 10.59 12.66 -12.91
C GLU A 196 11.96 12.69 -13.56
N TYR A 197 12.27 11.60 -14.27
CA TYR A 197 13.38 11.49 -15.21
C TYR A 197 13.19 12.54 -16.32
N ARG A 198 13.91 13.66 -16.25
CA ARG A 198 13.99 14.64 -17.33
C ARG A 198 15.01 14.18 -18.36
N ALA A 199 14.53 13.51 -19.41
CA ALA A 199 15.29 13.30 -20.63
C ALA A 199 15.37 14.61 -21.44
N SER A 200 16.60 15.02 -21.72
CA SER A 200 16.96 16.10 -22.63
C SER A 200 16.61 15.72 -24.08
N GLY A 201 15.80 16.53 -24.75
CA GLY A 201 15.52 16.44 -26.19
C GLY A 201 15.21 17.84 -26.76
N PRO A 202 15.61 18.17 -28.00
CA PRO A 202 15.78 19.55 -28.41
C PRO A 202 14.48 20.24 -28.83
N SER A 203 14.46 21.54 -28.52
CA SER A 203 13.55 22.61 -28.95
C SER A 203 13.09 22.50 -30.41
N ASN A 204 11.77 22.55 -30.64
CA ASN A 204 11.24 23.15 -31.87
C ASN A 204 9.97 23.95 -31.62
N SER A 205 9.96 25.15 -32.19
CA SER A 205 8.97 26.20 -32.13
C SER A 205 7.67 25.85 -32.86
N GLY A 206 6.52 26.03 -32.22
CA GLY A 206 5.22 25.78 -32.85
C GLY A 206 4.04 26.38 -32.08
N LYS A 207 3.69 27.63 -32.42
CA LYS A 207 2.37 28.29 -32.34
C LYS A 207 1.29 27.64 -31.45
N ARG A 208 1.07 28.20 -30.25
CA ARG A 208 -0.16 27.99 -29.44
C ARG A 208 -1.37 28.60 -30.15
N LYS A 209 -2.29 27.75 -30.62
CA LYS A 209 -3.68 28.15 -30.93
C LYS A 209 -4.53 28.03 -29.66
N GLN A 210 -5.09 29.15 -29.22
CA GLN A 210 -6.15 29.22 -28.22
C GLN A 210 -7.39 28.44 -28.72
N PHE A 211 -7.80 27.41 -27.99
CA PHE A 211 -9.13 26.84 -28.14
C PHE A 211 -10.10 27.60 -27.23
N GLN A 212 -11.07 28.27 -27.86
CA GLN A 212 -12.22 28.89 -27.22
C GLN A 212 -13.09 27.84 -26.53
N GLN A 213 -13.36 28.03 -25.24
CA GLN A 213 -14.42 27.33 -24.52
C GLN A 213 -15.79 27.82 -25.03
N ASN A 214 -16.52 26.94 -25.70
CA ASN A 214 -17.95 27.16 -26.00
C ASN A 214 -18.78 26.99 -24.72
N LYS A 215 -19.20 28.14 -24.17
CA LYS A 215 -20.24 28.26 -23.14
C LYS A 215 -21.60 28.01 -23.79
N PHE A 216 -22.22 26.87 -23.51
CA PHE A 216 -23.65 26.69 -23.79
C PHE A 216 -24.46 27.56 -22.83
N LYS A 217 -25.04 28.66 -23.35
CA LYS A 217 -26.13 29.42 -22.74
C LYS A 217 -27.41 28.56 -22.82
N ARG A 218 -27.98 28.18 -21.68
CA ARG A 218 -29.41 27.83 -21.60
C ARG A 218 -30.20 29.13 -21.51
N ASN A 219 -31.16 29.27 -22.41
CA ASN A 219 -32.08 30.40 -22.45
C ASN A 219 -33.21 30.17 -21.44
N ASP A 220 -33.43 31.19 -20.62
CA ASP A 220 -34.51 31.32 -19.66
C ASP A 220 -35.83 31.62 -20.39
N GLY A 221 -36.94 31.06 -19.91
CA GLY A 221 -38.22 31.19 -20.61
C GLY A 221 -39.42 30.56 -19.92
N GLY A 222 -39.74 31.04 -18.71
CA GLY A 222 -41.12 31.29 -18.29
C GLY A 222 -41.90 30.17 -17.59
N GLY A 223 -42.48 30.53 -16.42
CA GLY A 223 -43.82 30.06 -16.07
C GLY A 223 -44.04 29.47 -14.67
N SER A 224 -44.33 30.36 -13.71
CA SER A 224 -45.46 30.27 -12.77
C SER A 224 -45.48 29.29 -11.57
N SER A 225 -45.74 29.92 -10.41
CA SER A 225 -46.67 29.52 -9.32
C SER A 225 -46.19 28.66 -8.14
N GLY A 226 -46.52 29.17 -6.94
CA GLY A 226 -46.73 28.45 -5.67
C GLY A 226 -45.44 28.04 -4.96
N GLY A 227 -45.12 28.48 -3.74
CA GLY A 227 -45.99 28.75 -2.60
C GLY A 227 -45.52 27.86 -1.43
N GLY A 228 -44.96 28.49 -0.39
CA GLY A 228 -45.08 28.01 0.99
C GLY A 228 -44.05 26.99 1.53
N GLY A 229 -43.48 27.34 2.68
CA GLY A 229 -43.40 26.40 3.80
C GLY A 229 -42.06 25.71 4.03
N GLY A 230 -41.24 26.28 4.91
CA GLY A 230 -40.07 25.60 5.45
C GLY A 230 -40.41 24.38 6.32
N LYS A 231 -39.41 23.53 6.52
CA LYS A 231 -39.15 22.80 7.77
C LYS A 231 -37.75 22.19 7.75
N SER A 232 -36.94 22.70 8.66
CA SER A 232 -35.69 22.12 9.14
C SER A 232 -35.95 20.79 9.86
N ASN A 233 -35.17 19.75 9.57
CA ASN A 233 -35.11 18.55 10.41
C ASN A 233 -33.67 18.32 10.88
N LYS A 234 -33.38 18.80 12.10
CA LYS A 234 -32.18 18.45 12.88
C LYS A 234 -32.44 17.10 13.55
N HIS A 235 -31.77 16.04 13.12
CA HIS A 235 -31.71 14.80 13.89
C HIS A 235 -30.67 14.92 15.01
N ASN A 236 -31.18 14.84 16.22
CA ASN A 236 -30.46 14.88 17.49
C ASN A 236 -29.95 13.47 17.80
N ASN A 237 -28.63 13.26 17.81
CA ASN A 237 -28.03 11.98 18.15
C ASN A 237 -27.70 11.95 19.65
N LYS A 238 -28.46 11.14 20.39
CA LYS A 238 -28.44 11.06 21.86
C LYS A 238 -27.33 10.11 22.29
N TYR A 239 -26.29 10.65 22.94
CA TYR A 239 -25.27 9.90 23.65
C TYR A 239 -25.90 9.10 24.80
N ASN A 240 -25.67 7.78 24.84
CA ASN A 240 -26.00 6.96 26.01
C ASN A 240 -24.70 6.61 26.76
N LYS A 241 -24.46 7.30 27.87
CA LYS A 241 -23.45 6.98 28.87
C LYS A 241 -24.10 5.99 29.85
N ASN A 242 -23.69 4.71 29.80
CA ASN A 242 -23.92 3.81 30.93
C ASN A 242 -22.60 3.60 31.67
N ARG A 243 -22.54 4.20 32.86
CA ARG A 243 -21.55 3.99 33.92
C ARG A 243 -22.25 3.13 35.00
N ASN A 244 -21.47 2.26 35.63
CA ASN A 244 -21.75 1.44 36.83
C ASN A 244 -22.28 0.02 36.58
N LYS A 245 -21.39 -0.97 36.72
CA LYS A 245 -21.14 -1.63 38.01
C LYS A 245 -19.65 -1.95 38.12
#